data_AF-A0A6C1NMI1-F1
#
_entry.id   AF-A0A6C1NMI1-F1
#
_cell.length_a   1.000
_cell.length_b   1.000
_cell.length_c   1.000
_cell.angle_alpha   90.00
_cell.angle_beta   90.00
_cell.angle_gamma   90.00
#
_symmetry.space_group_name_H-M   'P 1'
#
loop_
_entity.id
_entity.type
_entity.pdbx_description
1 polymer ?
#
loop_
_entity_poly.entity_id
_entity_poly.type
_entity_poly.pdbx_seq_one_letter_code
_entity_poly.pdbx_strand_id
1 'polypeptide(L)'
;MGQEAEASPAAMVLDAFNASDAARVRLSRDGNVVVDVVEPLEPGSGETRLRIEVEVGPQAETLQLEVVLLFEGAPLFRGGNDAVVLRAGQTTTAEVPLLPLPDRVELESGPLVLTALEAEQLVAGQVVFATGDAFTDAVLDWRSDNPAAVEVDEAGRVRAVTPGQALVTATFQDLSASLVVQVEQAVASVLVAPDGSLVGIDEELVMEARLRDANGFHIPVEGRGVSWSSSNPLVASVDAAGVVVGLAEGVTVITATSEGASGEATVEVEEEVLPVEFPDLQLELAVRSALDLPTGDILPEDLLSLTVLVAFERGISDLRGLEGALNLDFLNLNLNLVQDLTPILELPITSLGLFGSPLSDPSQVSQLTSLVELNIGSTGATSIGFLESLAELQLLGVAGNDLVDLAPLSGLEGLVFLNVADNLVSDLSPLAGLSRLVQLGLGRNSVQDLNPLSGLLELEALFADSNLILDLSPLQDLGALRALQVAGNLIEDAGPVEAFTQLELLGLNGNQIDHVGPLRNLLQLESVFLAGNSITDLGPLVANSGLGDGDLVDVRGNPLGEQALCLDIPALIARGVQVQVSSGCPGYSGAAASGTEGADSHLGATGLESRLPASLRLGTFLQDSVSPRTLDLLGISP
;
A
#
# COMPACT_ATOMS: atom_id res chain seq x y z
N MET A 1 -70.43 -35.14 4.21
CA MET A 1 -70.81 -34.20 3.13
C MET A 1 -72.14 -33.60 3.54
N GLY A 2 -72.09 -32.55 4.35
CA GLY A 2 -73.28 -31.80 4.76
C GLY A 2 -73.54 -30.74 3.71
N GLN A 3 -74.58 -30.93 2.90
CA GLN A 3 -75.18 -29.85 2.12
C GLN A 3 -76.18 -29.17 3.05
N GLU A 4 -75.82 -27.98 3.52
CA GLU A 4 -76.78 -27.03 4.06
C GLU A 4 -77.80 -26.75 2.95
N ALA A 5 -79.07 -26.95 3.28
CA ALA A 5 -80.16 -26.57 2.41
C ALA A 5 -80.18 -25.03 2.38
N GLU A 6 -79.89 -24.44 1.22
CA GLU A 6 -80.25 -23.04 0.95
C GLU A 6 -81.75 -22.89 1.27
N ALA A 7 -82.04 -22.13 2.31
CA ALA A 7 -83.42 -21.79 2.64
C ALA A 7 -84.04 -21.10 1.42
N SER A 8 -85.18 -21.60 0.96
CA SER A 8 -85.94 -20.95 -0.10
C SER A 8 -86.19 -19.48 0.28
N PRO A 9 -86.19 -18.52 -0.67
CA PRO A 9 -86.57 -17.14 -0.41
C PRO A 9 -87.91 -17.02 0.33
N ALA A 10 -88.82 -17.98 0.11
CA ALA A 10 -90.11 -18.05 0.80
C ALA A 10 -90.01 -18.41 2.29
N ALA A 11 -88.99 -19.18 2.71
CA ALA A 11 -88.76 -19.52 4.12
C ALA A 11 -88.13 -18.34 4.90
N MET A 12 -87.20 -17.62 4.27
CA MET A 12 -86.55 -16.44 4.85
C MET A 12 -87.54 -15.29 5.09
N VAL A 13 -88.50 -15.10 4.18
CA VAL A 13 -89.61 -14.15 4.36
C VAL A 13 -90.52 -14.53 5.54
N LEU A 14 -90.71 -15.83 5.79
CA LEU A 14 -91.60 -16.31 6.86
C LEU A 14 -90.98 -16.13 8.26
N ASP A 15 -89.68 -16.40 8.40
CA ASP A 15 -88.95 -16.22 9.68
C ASP A 15 -88.75 -14.73 10.01
N ALA A 16 -88.48 -13.89 9.01
CA ALA A 16 -88.40 -12.44 9.20
C ALA A 16 -89.78 -11.82 9.51
N PHE A 17 -90.89 -12.38 9.00
CA PHE A 17 -92.24 -11.96 9.38
C PHE A 17 -92.53 -12.23 10.87
N ASN A 18 -92.01 -13.34 11.42
CA ASN A 18 -92.11 -13.67 12.85
C ASN A 18 -91.30 -12.73 13.76
N ALA A 19 -90.37 -11.95 13.20
CA ALA A 19 -89.66 -10.93 13.96
C ALA A 19 -90.53 -9.69 14.19
N SER A 20 -91.48 -9.34 13.31
CA SER A 20 -92.28 -8.13 13.48
C SER A 20 -93.21 -8.14 14.72
N ASP A 21 -93.33 -7.01 15.42
CA ASP A 21 -94.17 -6.83 16.61
C ASP A 21 -95.47 -6.06 16.33
N ALA A 22 -95.47 -5.20 15.30
CA ALA A 22 -96.63 -4.40 14.91
C ALA A 22 -96.66 -4.14 13.40
N ALA A 23 -97.84 -3.85 12.88
CA ALA A 23 -98.05 -3.33 11.54
C ALA A 23 -98.56 -1.89 11.63
N ARG A 24 -97.80 -0.96 11.05
CA ARG A 24 -98.27 0.39 10.80
C ARG A 24 -98.98 0.43 9.46
N VAL A 25 -100.25 0.80 9.46
CA VAL A 25 -101.05 0.95 8.25
C VAL A 25 -101.44 2.40 8.07
N ARG A 26 -101.09 2.95 6.91
CA ARG A 26 -101.33 4.33 6.53
C ARG A 26 -102.19 4.38 5.28
N LEU A 27 -103.22 5.22 5.31
CA LEU A 27 -104.02 5.57 4.15
C LEU A 27 -103.91 7.07 3.89
N SER A 28 -103.61 7.45 2.66
CA SER A 28 -103.43 8.85 2.28
C SER A 28 -104.32 9.27 1.11
N ARG A 29 -104.72 10.55 1.12
CA ARG A 29 -105.51 11.22 0.09
C ARG A 29 -104.72 12.44 -0.39
N ASP A 30 -104.38 12.47 -1.67
CA ASP A 30 -103.60 13.57 -2.28
C ASP A 30 -102.32 13.92 -1.49
N GLY A 31 -101.64 12.89 -0.94
CA GLY A 31 -100.43 13.04 -0.13
C GLY A 31 -100.67 13.38 1.36
N ASN A 32 -101.91 13.67 1.76
CA ASN A 32 -102.27 13.88 3.17
C ASN A 32 -102.72 12.58 3.82
N VAL A 33 -102.14 12.27 4.98
CA VAL A 33 -102.49 11.07 5.75
C VAL A 33 -103.87 11.23 6.38
N VAL A 34 -104.78 10.30 6.07
CA VAL A 34 -106.16 10.28 6.58
C VAL A 34 -106.31 9.24 7.69
N VAL A 35 -105.56 8.14 7.61
CA VAL A 35 -105.47 7.10 8.64
C VAL A 35 -104.01 6.74 8.84
N ASP A 36 -103.57 6.67 10.09
CA ASP A 36 -102.25 6.21 10.50
C ASP A 36 -102.41 5.43 11.80
N VAL A 37 -102.50 4.12 11.70
CA VAL A 37 -102.72 3.22 12.83
C VAL A 37 -101.55 2.26 12.96
N VAL A 38 -101.15 1.96 14.19
CA VAL A 38 -100.16 0.94 14.50
C VAL A 38 -100.89 -0.16 15.26
N GLU A 39 -101.04 -1.31 14.63
CA GLU A 39 -101.75 -2.44 15.20
C GLU A 39 -100.73 -3.52 15.61
N PRO A 40 -100.77 -4.01 16.86
CA PRO A 40 -99.91 -5.11 17.27
C PRO A 40 -100.25 -6.38 16.48
N LEU A 41 -99.23 -7.18 16.17
CA LEU A 41 -99.40 -8.45 15.47
C LEU A 41 -99.34 -9.64 16.45
N GLU A 42 -100.22 -10.62 16.24
CA GLU A 42 -100.11 -11.90 16.94
C GLU A 42 -99.03 -12.78 16.25
N PRO A 43 -98.07 -13.35 17.00
CA PRO A 43 -97.01 -14.17 16.40
C PRO A 43 -97.55 -15.43 15.71
N GLY A 44 -97.09 -15.73 14.49
CA GLY A 44 -96.99 -17.10 14.00
C GLY A 44 -98.03 -17.63 13.00
N SER A 45 -98.41 -16.90 11.93
CA SER A 45 -99.21 -17.54 10.87
C SER A 45 -98.91 -17.21 9.40
N GLY A 46 -97.92 -16.37 9.08
CA GLY A 46 -97.52 -16.08 7.69
C GLY A 46 -98.53 -15.31 6.83
N GLU A 47 -99.81 -15.28 7.22
CA GLU A 47 -100.86 -14.41 6.68
C GLU A 47 -101.56 -13.65 7.82
N THR A 48 -101.29 -12.36 7.95
CA THR A 48 -101.99 -11.48 8.90
C THR A 48 -103.13 -10.76 8.20
N ARG A 49 -104.33 -10.80 8.79
CA ARG A 49 -105.48 -9.98 8.35
C ARG A 49 -105.72 -8.84 9.32
N LEU A 50 -105.48 -7.61 8.86
CA LEU A 50 -105.80 -6.39 9.60
C LEU A 50 -107.14 -5.84 9.12
N ARG A 51 -107.99 -5.45 10.07
CA ARG A 51 -109.25 -4.78 9.77
C ARG A 51 -109.17 -3.35 10.30
N ILE A 52 -109.26 -2.39 9.39
CA ILE A 52 -109.17 -0.97 9.71
C ILE A 52 -110.48 -0.33 9.30
N GLU A 53 -111.09 0.41 10.22
CA GLU A 53 -112.27 1.21 9.94
C GLU A 53 -111.84 2.59 9.47
N VAL A 54 -112.39 3.01 8.33
CA VAL A 54 -112.01 4.26 7.66
C VAL A 54 -113.27 5.07 7.41
N GLU A 55 -113.30 6.29 7.91
CA GLU A 55 -114.38 7.22 7.58
C GLU A 55 -114.19 7.76 6.16
N VAL A 56 -115.18 7.52 5.30
CA VAL A 56 -115.21 7.98 3.91
C VAL A 56 -116.49 8.75 3.63
N GLY A 57 -116.42 9.73 2.73
CA GLY A 57 -117.57 10.50 2.29
C GLY A 57 -118.63 9.67 1.56
N PRO A 58 -119.77 10.28 1.18
CA PRO A 58 -120.87 9.58 0.51
C PRO A 58 -120.54 9.11 -0.92
N GLN A 59 -119.40 9.49 -1.48
CA GLN A 59 -118.90 9.08 -2.80
C GLN A 59 -117.75 8.09 -2.64
N ALA A 60 -117.47 7.31 -3.68
CA ALA A 60 -116.29 6.44 -3.68
C ALA A 60 -115.02 7.29 -3.60
N GLU A 61 -114.11 6.91 -2.71
CA GLU A 61 -112.84 7.59 -2.52
C GLU A 61 -111.69 6.64 -2.81
N THR A 62 -110.69 7.13 -3.53
CA THR A 62 -109.46 6.38 -3.78
C THR A 62 -108.40 6.86 -2.79
N LEU A 63 -107.89 5.96 -1.96
CA LEU A 63 -106.81 6.23 -1.02
C LEU A 63 -105.57 5.42 -1.41
N GLN A 64 -104.39 5.96 -1.17
CA GLN A 64 -103.14 5.22 -1.27
C GLN A 64 -102.89 4.48 0.03
N LEU A 65 -102.78 3.16 -0.03
CA LEU A 65 -102.44 2.32 1.12
C LEU A 65 -100.92 2.26 1.28
N GLU A 66 -100.45 2.13 2.51
CA GLU A 66 -99.06 1.80 2.82
C GLU A 66 -99.10 0.95 4.08
N VAL A 67 -98.42 -0.18 4.06
CA VAL A 67 -98.27 -1.08 5.20
C VAL A 67 -96.79 -1.23 5.47
N VAL A 68 -96.39 -0.95 6.72
CA VAL A 68 -95.02 -1.10 7.20
C VAL A 68 -95.05 -2.04 8.40
N LEU A 69 -94.33 -3.15 8.33
CA LEU A 69 -94.10 -3.99 9.50
C LEU A 69 -92.97 -3.40 10.32
N LEU A 70 -93.17 -3.35 11.62
CA LEU A 70 -92.22 -2.85 12.60
C LEU A 70 -91.68 -4.03 13.43
N PHE A 71 -90.42 -3.96 13.84
CA PHE A 71 -89.81 -4.81 14.86
C PHE A 71 -89.06 -3.94 15.85
N GLU A 72 -89.42 -4.03 17.13
CA GLU A 72 -88.91 -3.14 18.20
C GLU A 72 -89.05 -1.65 17.85
N GLY A 73 -90.10 -1.31 17.08
CA GLY A 73 -90.37 0.04 16.58
C GLY A 73 -89.62 0.47 15.31
N ALA A 74 -88.71 -0.34 14.76
CA ALA A 74 -88.00 -0.08 13.51
C ALA A 74 -88.68 -0.76 12.30
N PRO A 75 -88.73 -0.12 11.12
CA PRO A 75 -89.40 -0.68 9.95
C PRO A 75 -88.61 -1.86 9.34
N LEU A 76 -89.24 -3.04 9.30
CA LEU A 76 -88.64 -4.30 8.85
C LEU A 76 -89.09 -4.68 7.42
N PHE A 77 -90.35 -4.41 7.09
CA PHE A 77 -90.91 -4.60 5.74
C PHE A 77 -91.79 -3.42 5.35
N ARG A 78 -91.92 -3.16 4.04
CA ARG A 78 -92.89 -2.18 3.50
C ARG A 78 -93.57 -2.72 2.25
N GLY A 79 -94.82 -2.32 2.05
CA GLY A 79 -95.57 -2.56 0.82
C GLY A 79 -96.83 -1.71 0.73
N GLY A 80 -97.56 -1.81 -0.37
CA GLY A 80 -98.97 -1.42 -0.39
C GLY A 80 -99.35 -0.13 -1.08
N ASN A 81 -98.44 0.54 -1.80
CA ASN A 81 -98.61 1.81 -2.54
C ASN A 81 -99.63 1.78 -3.71
N ASP A 82 -100.61 0.88 -3.66
CA ASP A 82 -101.68 0.77 -4.62
C ASP A 82 -102.92 1.57 -4.16
N ALA A 83 -103.65 2.06 -5.15
CA ALA A 83 -104.90 2.77 -4.96
C ALA A 83 -106.01 1.80 -4.50
N VAL A 84 -106.48 1.97 -3.26
CA VAL A 84 -107.64 1.24 -2.72
C VAL A 84 -108.87 2.13 -2.81
N VAL A 85 -109.91 1.64 -3.50
CA VAL A 85 -111.19 2.36 -3.65
C VAL A 85 -112.14 1.95 -2.54
N LEU A 86 -112.49 2.90 -1.68
CA LEU A 86 -113.41 2.71 -0.56
C LEU A 86 -114.79 3.30 -0.88
N ARG A 87 -115.85 2.62 -0.43
CA ARG A 87 -117.24 3.07 -0.55
C ARG A 87 -117.94 2.92 0.80
N ALA A 88 -118.71 3.93 1.18
CA ALA A 88 -119.45 3.92 2.45
C ALA A 88 -120.29 2.64 2.61
N GLY A 89 -120.08 1.92 3.73
CA GLY A 89 -120.78 0.69 4.06
C GLY A 89 -120.31 -0.58 3.34
N GLN A 90 -119.25 -0.53 2.53
CA GLN A 90 -118.66 -1.71 1.88
C GLN A 90 -117.30 -2.07 2.48
N THR A 91 -117.00 -3.38 2.55
CA THR A 91 -115.67 -3.88 2.87
C THR A 91 -114.86 -4.03 1.58
N THR A 92 -113.65 -3.49 1.59
CA THR A 92 -112.67 -3.67 0.50
C THR A 92 -111.50 -4.47 1.05
N THR A 93 -111.03 -5.46 0.31
CA THR A 93 -109.87 -6.27 0.67
C THR A 93 -108.73 -5.93 -0.29
N ALA A 94 -107.55 -5.67 0.25
CA ALA A 94 -106.32 -5.47 -0.51
C ALA A 94 -105.28 -6.47 0.00
N GLU A 95 -104.65 -7.20 -0.91
CA GLU A 95 -103.48 -8.03 -0.60
C GLU A 95 -102.25 -7.16 -0.85
N VAL A 96 -101.44 -6.98 0.20
CA VAL A 96 -100.26 -6.13 0.15
C VAL A 96 -99.02 -7.01 0.20
N PRO A 97 -98.29 -7.19 -0.91
CA PRO A 97 -97.00 -7.86 -0.87
C PRO A 97 -96.02 -6.96 -0.11
N LEU A 98 -95.36 -7.52 0.90
CA LEU A 98 -94.39 -6.83 1.74
C LEU A 98 -92.97 -7.23 1.32
N LEU A 99 -92.11 -6.24 1.13
CA LEU A 99 -90.70 -6.44 0.79
C LEU A 99 -89.82 -6.06 1.99
N PRO A 100 -88.76 -6.85 2.28
CA PRO A 100 -87.87 -6.57 3.41
C PRO A 100 -87.10 -5.28 3.18
N LEU A 101 -86.88 -4.52 4.24
CA LEU A 101 -86.14 -3.27 4.21
C LEU A 101 -84.72 -3.48 4.75
N PRO A 102 -83.69 -3.05 4.01
CA PRO A 102 -82.33 -2.93 4.53
C PRO A 102 -82.27 -2.09 5.81
N ASP A 103 -81.48 -2.52 6.79
CA ASP A 103 -81.40 -1.90 8.13
C ASP A 103 -80.11 -1.11 8.34
N ARG A 104 -78.96 -1.72 8.05
CA ARG A 104 -77.65 -1.08 8.22
C ARG A 104 -76.62 -1.59 7.21
N VAL A 105 -75.57 -0.79 7.04
CA VAL A 105 -74.32 -1.22 6.39
C VAL A 105 -73.39 -1.74 7.49
N GLU A 106 -72.73 -2.87 7.25
CA GLU A 106 -71.67 -3.40 8.09
C GLU A 106 -70.37 -3.41 7.32
N LEU A 107 -69.29 -2.97 7.96
CA LEU A 107 -67.93 -3.07 7.45
C LEU A 107 -67.13 -4.06 8.32
N GLU A 108 -66.11 -4.68 7.74
CA GLU A 108 -65.10 -5.42 8.50
C GLU A 108 -64.55 -4.56 9.65
N SER A 109 -64.41 -5.16 10.84
CA SER A 109 -64.14 -4.41 12.06
C SER A 109 -62.66 -4.12 12.30
N GLY A 110 -62.36 -2.92 12.79
CA GLY A 110 -61.04 -2.51 13.28
C GLY A 110 -60.38 -1.38 12.48
N PRO A 111 -59.48 -0.58 13.08
CA PRO A 111 -58.72 0.41 12.33
C PRO A 111 -57.81 -0.28 11.32
N LEU A 112 -57.84 0.17 10.06
CA LEU A 112 -56.96 -0.34 9.01
C LEU A 112 -55.72 0.54 8.92
N VAL A 113 -54.53 -0.03 9.10
CA VAL A 113 -53.26 0.68 8.95
C VAL A 113 -52.51 0.13 7.73
N LEU A 114 -52.24 1.00 6.76
CA LEU A 114 -51.44 0.70 5.57
C LEU A 114 -50.03 1.26 5.76
N THR A 115 -49.02 0.39 5.73
CA THR A 115 -47.65 0.76 6.11
C THR A 115 -46.72 1.13 4.95
N ALA A 116 -47.22 1.13 3.72
CA ALA A 116 -46.47 1.47 2.52
C ALA A 116 -47.38 2.19 1.52
N LEU A 117 -46.81 3.08 0.70
CA LEU A 117 -47.55 3.72 -0.38
C LEU A 117 -47.89 2.70 -1.46
N GLU A 118 -49.03 2.89 -2.11
CA GLU A 118 -49.66 1.92 -3.04
C GLU A 118 -50.03 0.57 -2.40
N ALA A 119 -49.93 0.42 -1.08
CA ALA A 119 -50.50 -0.74 -0.41
C ALA A 119 -52.03 -0.73 -0.61
N GLU A 120 -52.56 -1.87 -1.02
CA GLU A 120 -53.98 -2.07 -1.26
C GLU A 120 -54.54 -3.10 -0.29
N GLN A 121 -55.73 -2.81 0.23
CA GLN A 121 -56.49 -3.75 1.05
C GLN A 121 -57.97 -3.68 0.65
N LEU A 122 -58.61 -4.83 0.53
CA LEU A 122 -60.05 -4.88 0.32
C LEU A 122 -60.75 -4.65 1.67
N VAL A 123 -61.64 -3.66 1.75
CA VAL A 123 -62.54 -3.48 2.89
C VAL A 123 -63.86 -4.15 2.55
N ALA A 124 -64.15 -5.29 3.18
CA ALA A 124 -65.42 -5.96 2.98
C ALA A 124 -66.56 -5.15 3.60
N GLY A 125 -67.61 -4.90 2.82
CA GLY A 125 -68.83 -4.27 3.28
C GLY A 125 -70.05 -5.06 2.84
N GLN A 126 -71.06 -5.14 3.69
CA GLN A 126 -72.34 -5.78 3.39
C GLN A 126 -73.50 -4.93 3.89
N VAL A 127 -74.64 -5.02 3.22
CA VAL A 127 -75.90 -4.50 3.73
C VAL A 127 -76.62 -5.65 4.39
N VAL A 128 -77.12 -5.45 5.61
CA VAL A 128 -77.86 -6.48 6.34
C VAL A 128 -79.27 -6.00 6.64
N PHE A 129 -80.17 -6.96 6.71
CA PHE A 129 -81.48 -6.77 7.30
C PHE A 129 -81.38 -6.67 8.82
N ALA A 130 -82.44 -6.18 9.47
CA ALA A 130 -82.50 -6.12 10.94
C ALA A 130 -82.37 -7.52 11.59
N THR A 131 -82.66 -8.59 10.85
CA THR A 131 -82.44 -9.99 11.27
C THR A 131 -80.96 -10.39 11.30
N GLY A 132 -80.07 -9.62 10.66
CA GLY A 132 -78.64 -9.92 10.48
C GLY A 132 -78.32 -10.65 9.18
N ASP A 133 -79.31 -11.05 8.39
CA ASP A 133 -79.09 -11.70 7.09
C ASP A 133 -78.57 -10.71 6.04
N ALA A 134 -77.70 -11.19 5.15
CA ALA A 134 -77.12 -10.38 4.09
C ALA A 134 -78.13 -10.05 2.99
N PHE A 135 -78.15 -8.79 2.55
CA PHE A 135 -78.89 -8.32 1.39
C PHE A 135 -77.99 -8.46 0.15
N THR A 136 -78.20 -9.52 -0.64
CA THR A 136 -77.26 -9.95 -1.70
C THR A 136 -77.27 -9.08 -2.96
N ASP A 137 -78.32 -8.28 -3.17
CA ASP A 137 -78.46 -7.39 -4.33
C ASP A 137 -77.93 -5.97 -4.05
N ALA A 138 -77.29 -5.75 -2.89
CA ALA A 138 -76.74 -4.46 -2.52
C ALA A 138 -75.51 -4.10 -3.37
N VAL A 139 -75.51 -2.88 -3.92
CA VAL A 139 -74.31 -2.24 -4.47
C VAL A 139 -73.97 -1.09 -3.55
N LEU A 140 -72.81 -1.16 -2.90
CA LEU A 140 -72.32 -0.11 -2.00
C LEU A 140 -71.64 1.00 -2.80
N ASP A 141 -72.02 2.24 -2.53
CA ASP A 141 -71.29 3.41 -3.01
C ASP A 141 -70.18 3.74 -2.01
N TRP A 142 -68.93 3.70 -2.47
CA TRP A 142 -67.75 3.93 -1.64
C TRP A 142 -67.21 5.35 -1.80
N ARG A 143 -66.82 5.97 -0.68
CA ARG A 143 -66.22 7.30 -0.68
C ARG A 143 -65.16 7.43 0.41
N SER A 144 -64.03 8.04 0.04
CA SER A 144 -63.04 8.56 0.99
C SER A 144 -63.29 10.05 1.23
N ASP A 145 -63.22 10.50 2.48
CA ASP A 145 -63.24 11.93 2.81
C ASP A 145 -61.90 12.63 2.51
N ASN A 146 -60.82 11.86 2.38
CA ASN A 146 -59.47 12.31 2.06
C ASN A 146 -58.83 11.41 0.98
N PRO A 147 -59.24 11.55 -0.29
CA PRO A 147 -58.70 10.77 -1.40
C PRO A 147 -57.21 11.02 -1.68
N ALA A 148 -56.63 12.12 -1.17
CA ALA A 148 -55.20 12.38 -1.30
C ALA A 148 -54.35 11.47 -0.41
N ALA A 149 -54.90 10.97 0.70
CA ALA A 149 -54.24 9.99 1.57
C ALA A 149 -54.66 8.56 1.23
N VAL A 150 -55.95 8.32 1.04
CA VAL A 150 -56.52 6.99 0.78
C VAL A 150 -57.57 7.07 -0.32
N GLU A 151 -57.29 6.43 -1.45
CA GLU A 151 -58.30 6.20 -2.49
C GLU A 151 -59.13 4.95 -2.17
N VAL A 152 -60.37 4.90 -2.65
CA VAL A 152 -61.23 3.71 -2.59
C VAL A 152 -61.91 3.50 -3.94
N ASP A 153 -61.92 2.28 -4.45
CA ASP A 153 -62.59 1.92 -5.70
C ASP A 153 -64.05 1.47 -5.49
N GLU A 154 -64.75 1.17 -6.59
CA GLU A 154 -66.15 0.72 -6.57
C GLU A 154 -66.35 -0.64 -5.85
N ALA A 155 -65.27 -1.42 -5.68
CA ALA A 155 -65.30 -2.70 -4.98
C ALA A 155 -64.96 -2.58 -3.49
N GLY A 156 -64.67 -1.38 -2.98
CA GLY A 156 -64.24 -1.16 -1.60
C GLY A 156 -62.76 -1.44 -1.35
N ARG A 157 -61.93 -1.52 -2.41
CA ARG A 157 -60.48 -1.64 -2.28
C ARG A 157 -59.90 -0.28 -1.97
N VAL A 158 -59.27 -0.16 -0.81
CA VAL A 158 -58.56 1.05 -0.42
C VAL A 158 -57.10 0.98 -0.86
N ARG A 159 -56.55 2.10 -1.35
CA ARG A 159 -55.14 2.25 -1.76
C ARG A 159 -54.50 3.41 -1.01
N ALA A 160 -53.35 3.16 -0.38
CA ALA A 160 -52.54 4.21 0.24
C ALA A 160 -51.88 5.10 -0.82
N VAL A 161 -52.01 6.42 -0.69
CA VAL A 161 -51.45 7.40 -1.65
C VAL A 161 -50.43 8.31 -0.98
N THR A 162 -50.77 8.91 0.16
CA THR A 162 -49.83 9.71 0.97
C THR A 162 -50.05 9.43 2.46
N PRO A 163 -49.03 9.64 3.32
CA PRO A 163 -49.19 9.49 4.76
C PRO A 163 -50.30 10.41 5.28
N GLY A 164 -51.19 9.85 6.11
CA GLY A 164 -52.36 10.58 6.60
C GLY A 164 -53.50 9.65 6.97
N GLN A 165 -54.64 10.25 7.29
CA GLN A 165 -55.84 9.53 7.71
C GLN A 165 -56.99 9.85 6.75
N ALA A 166 -57.83 8.86 6.49
CA ALA A 166 -59.10 9.02 5.81
C ALA A 166 -60.20 8.22 6.52
N LEU A 167 -61.42 8.75 6.50
CA LEU A 167 -62.64 8.04 6.82
C LEU A 167 -63.26 7.50 5.53
N VAL A 168 -63.17 6.19 5.33
CA VAL A 168 -63.75 5.50 4.17
C VAL A 168 -65.18 5.08 4.53
N THR A 169 -66.16 5.57 3.77
CA THR A 169 -67.58 5.36 4.03
C THR A 169 -68.20 4.55 2.89
N ALA A 170 -68.90 3.49 3.25
CA ALA A 170 -69.79 2.77 2.35
C ALA A 170 -71.23 3.22 2.60
N THR A 171 -71.93 3.60 1.54
CA THR A 171 -73.32 4.05 1.61
C THR A 171 -74.23 3.15 0.77
N PHE A 172 -75.43 2.86 1.29
CA PHE A 172 -76.51 2.24 0.55
C PHE A 172 -77.80 2.99 0.86
N GLN A 173 -78.32 3.74 -0.11
CA GLN A 173 -79.44 4.65 0.11
C GLN A 173 -79.14 5.63 1.26
N ASP A 174 -79.98 5.67 2.31
CA ASP A 174 -79.79 6.53 3.49
C ASP A 174 -78.92 5.86 4.58
N LEU A 175 -78.47 4.62 4.36
CA LEU A 175 -77.65 3.85 5.31
C LEU A 175 -76.16 4.06 5.03
N SER A 176 -75.35 4.10 6.08
CA SER A 176 -73.90 4.23 5.94
C SER A 176 -73.15 3.57 7.08
N ALA A 177 -71.93 3.13 6.79
CA ALA A 177 -70.93 2.75 7.76
C ALA A 177 -69.57 3.26 7.33
N SER A 178 -68.72 3.58 8.30
CA SER A 178 -67.41 4.18 8.03
C SER A 178 -66.30 3.46 8.77
N LEU A 179 -65.14 3.38 8.12
CA LEU A 179 -63.92 2.80 8.63
C LEU A 179 -62.80 3.84 8.58
N VAL A 180 -62.03 3.95 9.66
CA VAL A 180 -60.81 4.78 9.66
C VAL A 180 -59.69 3.98 9.02
N VAL A 181 -59.11 4.55 7.95
CA VAL A 181 -57.90 4.05 7.31
C VAL A 181 -56.76 5.02 7.57
N GLN A 182 -55.70 4.51 8.17
CA GLN A 182 -54.48 5.24 8.51
C GLN A 182 -53.35 4.80 7.58
N VAL A 183 -52.66 5.75 6.97
CA VAL A 183 -51.46 5.50 6.15
C VAL A 183 -50.26 5.98 6.94
N GLU A 184 -49.46 5.03 7.40
CA GLU A 184 -48.21 5.25 8.14
C GLU A 184 -47.07 4.60 7.37
N GLN A 185 -46.40 5.37 6.51
CA GLN A 185 -45.27 4.84 5.78
C GLN A 185 -44.22 4.33 6.79
N ALA A 186 -43.87 3.05 6.80
CA ALA A 186 -42.90 2.46 7.73
C ALA A 186 -41.60 2.16 6.99
N VAL A 187 -40.44 2.39 7.63
CA VAL A 187 -39.15 2.07 7.01
C VAL A 187 -39.00 0.55 6.90
N ALA A 188 -38.86 0.05 5.67
CA ALA A 188 -38.62 -1.35 5.39
C ALA A 188 -37.17 -1.63 4.97
N SER A 189 -36.48 -0.64 4.39
CA SER A 189 -35.06 -0.75 4.01
C SER A 189 -34.33 0.58 4.08
N VAL A 190 -33.02 0.51 4.30
CA VAL A 190 -32.09 1.65 4.28
C VAL A 190 -31.03 1.37 3.22
N LEU A 191 -30.76 2.35 2.37
CA LEU A 191 -29.65 2.31 1.42
C LEU A 191 -28.59 3.30 1.87
N VAL A 192 -27.35 2.86 1.98
CA VAL A 192 -26.20 3.70 2.34
C VAL A 192 -25.37 3.96 1.10
N ALA A 193 -24.98 5.21 0.86
CA ALA A 193 -24.16 5.60 -0.28
C ALA A 193 -23.19 6.74 0.09
N PRO A 194 -22.03 6.85 -0.57
CA PRO A 194 -21.49 5.93 -1.58
C PRO A 194 -20.97 4.60 -1.00
N ASP A 195 -21.21 3.49 -1.72
CA ASP A 195 -20.71 2.14 -1.37
C ASP A 195 -19.40 1.84 -2.11
N GLY A 196 -18.43 1.22 -1.43
CA GLY A 196 -17.10 0.92 -1.98
C GLY A 196 -16.20 2.15 -2.13
N SER A 197 -16.27 3.10 -1.19
CA SER A 197 -15.50 4.34 -1.28
C SER A 197 -14.09 4.17 -0.71
N LEU A 198 -13.12 4.86 -1.32
CA LEU A 198 -11.74 4.97 -0.84
C LEU A 198 -11.53 6.32 -0.14
N VAL A 199 -10.90 6.32 1.04
CA VAL A 199 -10.67 7.50 1.89
C VAL A 199 -9.24 7.49 2.43
N GLY A 200 -8.52 8.61 2.37
CA GLY A 200 -7.21 8.72 3.00
C GLY A 200 -7.28 8.76 4.54
N ILE A 201 -6.17 8.48 5.22
CA ILE A 201 -6.05 8.75 6.66
C ILE A 201 -6.26 10.25 6.91
N ASP A 202 -7.04 10.58 7.94
CA ASP A 202 -7.48 11.94 8.31
C ASP A 202 -8.38 12.66 7.28
N GLU A 203 -8.79 11.99 6.20
CA GLU A 203 -9.77 12.52 5.25
C GLU A 203 -11.22 12.22 5.66
N GLU A 204 -12.14 13.09 5.21
CA GLU A 204 -13.58 13.00 5.49
C GLU A 204 -14.39 12.53 4.28
N LEU A 205 -15.33 11.61 4.50
CA LEU A 205 -16.33 11.16 3.54
C LEU A 205 -17.73 11.31 4.12
N VAL A 206 -18.61 12.03 3.42
CA VAL A 206 -20.01 12.18 3.85
C VAL A 206 -20.86 11.06 3.27
N MET A 207 -21.53 10.30 4.14
CA MET A 207 -22.43 9.20 3.79
C MET A 207 -23.89 9.65 3.85
N GLU A 208 -24.69 9.21 2.88
CA GLU A 208 -26.13 9.43 2.81
C GLU A 208 -26.90 8.15 3.12
N ALA A 209 -27.92 8.26 3.97
CA ALA A 209 -28.92 7.20 4.20
C ALA A 209 -30.22 7.53 3.46
N ARG A 210 -30.69 6.62 2.60
CA ARG A 210 -31.95 6.74 1.87
C ARG A 210 -32.94 5.67 2.35
N LEU A 211 -34.04 6.12 2.94
CA LEU A 211 -35.06 5.25 3.54
C LEU A 211 -36.13 4.88 2.50
N ARG A 212 -36.59 3.62 2.51
CA ARG A 212 -37.69 3.15 1.67
C ARG A 212 -38.70 2.31 2.43
N ASP A 213 -39.97 2.40 2.04
CA ASP A 213 -41.02 1.51 2.52
C ASP A 213 -41.01 0.13 1.85
N ALA A 214 -41.95 -0.74 2.23
CA ALA A 214 -42.03 -2.12 1.72
C ALA A 214 -42.26 -2.22 0.20
N ASN A 215 -42.80 -1.16 -0.42
CA ASN A 215 -43.02 -1.07 -1.85
C ASN A 215 -41.91 -0.29 -2.58
N GLY A 216 -40.86 0.13 -1.85
CA GLY A 216 -39.68 0.78 -2.40
C GLY A 216 -39.82 2.29 -2.58
N PHE A 217 -40.89 2.92 -2.08
CA PHE A 217 -41.08 4.36 -2.13
C PHE A 217 -40.20 5.07 -1.11
N HIS A 218 -39.67 6.23 -1.50
CA HIS A 218 -38.79 7.04 -0.66
C HIS A 218 -39.52 7.60 0.56
N ILE A 219 -38.89 7.48 1.73
CA ILE A 219 -39.32 8.07 3.00
C ILE A 219 -38.38 9.25 3.34
N PRO A 220 -38.90 10.46 3.58
CA PRO A 220 -38.08 11.57 4.06
C PRO A 220 -37.38 11.22 5.39
N VAL A 221 -36.09 11.55 5.49
CA VAL A 221 -35.27 11.27 6.69
C VAL A 221 -35.61 12.22 7.86
N GLU A 222 -36.20 13.38 7.58
CA GLU A 222 -36.55 14.37 8.60
C GLU A 222 -37.50 13.77 9.66
N GLY A 223 -37.07 13.79 10.93
CA GLY A 223 -37.82 13.21 12.05
C GLY A 223 -37.69 11.69 12.20
N ARG A 224 -36.97 11.02 11.30
CA ARG A 224 -36.77 9.56 11.26
C ARG A 224 -35.31 9.28 11.61
N GLY A 225 -34.98 9.44 12.89
CA GLY A 225 -33.61 9.40 13.39
C GLY A 225 -32.78 8.27 12.75
N VAL A 226 -31.62 8.63 12.20
CA VAL A 226 -30.67 7.69 11.63
C VAL A 226 -29.50 7.56 12.59
N SER A 227 -29.20 6.33 13.00
CA SER A 227 -28.00 6.03 13.78
C SER A 227 -26.94 5.39 12.88
N TRP A 228 -25.71 5.90 12.98
CA TRP A 228 -24.55 5.41 12.24
C TRP A 228 -23.62 4.60 13.14
N SER A 229 -22.99 3.58 12.57
CA SER A 229 -21.93 2.81 13.24
C SER A 229 -20.90 2.31 12.24
N SER A 230 -19.65 2.22 12.67
CA SER A 230 -18.57 1.55 11.92
C SER A 230 -18.29 0.19 12.54
N SER A 231 -18.12 -0.84 11.71
CA SER A 231 -17.74 -2.19 12.14
C SER A 231 -16.35 -2.23 12.78
N ASN A 232 -15.46 -1.32 12.38
CA ASN A 232 -14.13 -1.13 12.95
C ASN A 232 -13.81 0.38 13.07
N PRO A 233 -14.16 0.99 14.21
CA PRO A 233 -13.91 2.41 14.46
C PRO A 233 -12.42 2.80 14.57
N LEU A 234 -11.50 1.84 14.58
CA LEU A 234 -10.06 2.12 14.52
C LEU A 234 -9.56 2.30 13.08
N VAL A 235 -10.27 1.75 12.09
CA VAL A 235 -9.99 1.93 10.65
C VAL A 235 -10.66 3.20 10.14
N ALA A 236 -11.97 3.34 10.37
CA ALA A 236 -12.68 4.58 10.10
C ALA A 236 -13.78 4.81 11.13
N SER A 237 -13.88 6.03 11.64
CA SER A 237 -14.97 6.45 12.54
C SER A 237 -16.11 7.07 11.74
N VAL A 238 -17.33 7.06 12.28
CA VAL A 238 -18.49 7.74 11.68
C VAL A 238 -19.25 8.50 12.75
N ASP A 239 -19.62 9.74 12.47
CA ASP A 239 -20.36 10.59 13.40
C ASP A 239 -21.90 10.49 13.24
N ALA A 240 -22.64 11.27 14.03
CA ALA A 240 -24.09 11.27 13.99
C ALA A 240 -24.68 11.89 12.70
N ALA A 241 -23.90 12.68 11.96
CA ALA A 241 -24.29 13.27 10.68
C ALA A 241 -23.98 12.35 9.49
N GLY A 242 -23.28 11.22 9.71
CA GLY A 242 -22.83 10.32 8.65
C GLY A 242 -21.50 10.72 8.04
N VAL A 243 -20.72 11.58 8.70
CA VAL A 243 -19.35 11.91 8.28
C VAL A 243 -18.40 10.83 8.77
N VAL A 244 -17.72 10.19 7.84
CA VAL A 244 -16.72 9.15 8.05
C VAL A 244 -15.33 9.78 8.02
N VAL A 245 -14.46 9.44 8.96
CA VAL A 245 -13.05 9.86 9.00
C VAL A 245 -12.15 8.63 8.95
N GLY A 246 -11.22 8.57 8.00
CA GLY A 246 -10.19 7.53 7.93
C GLY A 246 -9.17 7.67 9.06
N LEU A 247 -8.81 6.58 9.74
CA LEU A 247 -7.95 6.60 10.93
C LEU A 247 -6.77 5.63 10.84
N ALA A 248 -6.93 4.50 10.16
CA ALA A 248 -5.87 3.53 9.91
C ALA A 248 -6.18 2.72 8.66
N GLU A 249 -5.15 2.22 7.99
CA GLU A 249 -5.27 1.38 6.80
C GLU A 249 -6.20 0.16 7.05
N GLY A 250 -7.10 -0.10 6.10
CA GLY A 250 -7.96 -1.27 6.09
C GLY A 250 -9.38 -1.00 5.62
N VAL A 251 -10.23 -2.04 5.67
CA VAL A 251 -11.62 -1.97 5.23
C VAL A 251 -12.57 -2.02 6.43
N THR A 252 -13.58 -1.15 6.46
CA THR A 252 -14.68 -1.18 7.43
C THR A 252 -16.04 -1.03 6.77
N VAL A 253 -17.07 -1.58 7.39
CA VAL A 253 -18.47 -1.42 6.99
C VAL A 253 -19.11 -0.31 7.82
N ILE A 254 -19.74 0.65 7.14
CA ILE A 254 -20.55 1.71 7.73
C ILE A 254 -22.02 1.31 7.63
N THR A 255 -22.68 1.22 8.77
CA THR A 255 -24.09 0.84 8.88
C THR A 255 -24.92 2.05 9.27
N ALA A 256 -25.99 2.33 8.51
CA ALA A 256 -27.05 3.26 8.91
C ALA A 256 -28.29 2.47 9.31
N THR A 257 -28.88 2.81 10.46
CA THR A 257 -30.11 2.16 10.96
C THR A 257 -31.19 3.20 11.23
N SER A 258 -32.42 2.91 10.80
CA SER A 258 -33.61 3.71 11.10
C SER A 258 -34.82 2.80 11.28
N GLU A 259 -35.58 3.00 12.36
CA GLU A 259 -36.80 2.25 12.70
C GLU A 259 -36.67 0.71 12.65
N GLY A 260 -35.47 0.19 12.92
CA GLY A 260 -35.17 -1.25 12.93
C GLY A 260 -34.72 -1.83 11.58
N ALA A 261 -34.77 -1.06 10.50
CA ALA A 261 -34.16 -1.40 9.22
C ALA A 261 -32.73 -0.85 9.15
N SER A 262 -31.82 -1.58 8.53
CA SER A 262 -30.44 -1.17 8.34
C SER A 262 -29.98 -1.33 6.89
N GLY A 263 -28.95 -0.56 6.54
CA GLY A 263 -28.22 -0.61 5.28
C GLY A 263 -26.74 -0.48 5.57
N GLU A 264 -25.92 -1.01 4.67
CA GLU A 264 -24.47 -1.07 4.82
C GLU A 264 -23.78 -0.53 3.57
N ALA A 265 -22.61 0.06 3.78
CA ALA A 265 -21.69 0.45 2.73
C ALA A 265 -20.25 0.19 3.18
N THR A 266 -19.38 -0.28 2.29
CA THR A 266 -17.97 -0.50 2.59
C THR A 266 -17.16 0.77 2.35
N VAL A 267 -16.24 1.06 3.27
CA VAL A 267 -15.23 2.11 3.15
C VAL A 267 -13.84 1.46 3.32
N GLU A 268 -12.97 1.71 2.36
CA GLU A 268 -11.56 1.33 2.37
C GLU A 268 -10.73 2.57 2.72
N VAL A 269 -9.83 2.42 3.68
CA VAL A 269 -8.89 3.45 4.11
C VAL A 269 -7.50 3.06 3.67
N GLU A 270 -6.84 3.92 2.90
CA GLU A 270 -5.47 3.73 2.44
C GLU A 270 -4.57 4.86 2.98
N GLU A 271 -3.31 4.53 3.24
CA GLU A 271 -2.28 5.52 3.55
C GLU A 271 -1.75 6.12 2.25
N GLU A 272 -1.70 7.45 2.15
CA GLU A 272 -1.09 8.12 1.00
C GLU A 272 0.43 7.93 1.06
N VAL A 273 0.96 7.07 0.18
CA VAL A 273 2.40 6.85 0.07
C VAL A 273 3.00 7.91 -0.85
N LEU A 274 3.69 8.88 -0.25
CA LEU A 274 4.37 9.93 -1.02
C LEU A 274 5.64 9.39 -1.69
N PRO A 275 5.94 9.82 -2.93
CA PRO A 275 7.20 9.54 -3.58
C PRO A 275 8.40 10.02 -2.77
N VAL A 276 9.49 9.25 -2.82
CA VAL A 276 10.76 9.66 -2.24
C VAL A 276 11.36 10.79 -3.08
N GLU A 277 11.65 11.91 -2.44
CA GLU A 277 12.29 13.05 -3.11
C GLU A 277 13.81 12.90 -3.09
N PHE A 278 14.42 13.04 -4.28
CA PHE A 278 15.86 13.08 -4.46
C PHE A 278 16.28 14.49 -4.92
N PRO A 279 16.85 15.33 -4.03
CA PRO A 279 17.33 16.66 -4.42
C PRO A 279 18.46 16.61 -5.43
N ASP A 280 19.25 15.53 -5.45
CA ASP A 280 20.32 15.28 -6.41
C ASP A 280 19.85 14.36 -7.54
N LEU A 281 19.74 14.92 -8.74
CA LEU A 281 19.30 14.18 -9.93
C LEU A 281 20.26 13.04 -10.30
N GLN A 282 21.57 13.18 -10.05
CA GLN A 282 22.54 12.13 -10.39
C GLN A 282 22.41 10.94 -9.45
N LEU A 283 22.06 11.20 -8.18
CA LEU A 283 21.70 10.16 -7.23
C LEU A 283 20.40 9.47 -7.63
N GLU A 284 19.35 10.23 -7.95
CA GLU A 284 18.07 9.66 -8.42
C GLU A 284 18.29 8.73 -9.61
N LEU A 285 19.06 9.17 -10.62
CA LEU A 285 19.37 8.36 -11.80
C LEU A 285 20.18 7.10 -11.47
N ALA A 286 21.07 7.15 -10.46
CA ALA A 286 21.79 5.98 -9.99
C ALA A 286 20.86 4.98 -9.31
N VAL A 287 19.97 5.47 -8.42
CA VAL A 287 18.98 4.65 -7.72
C VAL A 287 18.01 4.01 -8.72
N ARG A 288 17.46 4.78 -9.67
CA ARG A 288 16.59 4.24 -10.74
C ARG A 288 17.25 3.14 -11.55
N SER A 289 18.53 3.32 -11.90
CA SER A 289 19.28 2.30 -12.62
C SER A 289 19.50 1.04 -11.79
N ALA A 290 19.67 1.15 -10.48
CA ALA A 290 19.87 0.02 -9.58
C ALA A 290 18.55 -0.74 -9.31
N LEU A 291 17.42 -0.03 -9.29
CA LEU A 291 16.07 -0.57 -9.10
C LEU A 291 15.42 -1.11 -10.38
N ASP A 292 16.05 -0.93 -11.55
CA ASP A 292 15.44 -1.18 -12.86
C ASP A 292 14.11 -0.42 -13.06
N LEU A 293 14.05 0.82 -12.55
CA LEU A 293 12.85 1.67 -12.54
C LEU A 293 13.09 3.00 -13.30
N PRO A 294 13.09 2.98 -14.65
CA PRO A 294 13.50 4.13 -15.46
C PRO A 294 12.50 5.30 -15.47
N THR A 295 11.25 5.05 -15.11
CA THR A 295 10.15 6.04 -15.12
C THR A 295 9.18 5.76 -13.99
N GLY A 296 8.35 6.74 -13.64
CA GLY A 296 7.41 6.63 -12.52
C GLY A 296 8.02 7.11 -11.21
N ASP A 297 7.20 7.17 -10.18
CA ASP A 297 7.62 7.58 -8.85
C ASP A 297 8.44 6.47 -8.19
N ILE A 298 9.44 6.85 -7.38
CA ILE A 298 10.16 5.93 -6.51
C ILE A 298 9.45 5.97 -5.17
N LEU A 299 8.87 4.86 -4.74
CA LEU A 299 8.18 4.76 -3.45
C LEU A 299 9.14 4.24 -2.37
N PRO A 300 8.85 4.47 -1.07
CA PRO A 300 9.65 3.92 0.02
C PRO A 300 9.83 2.41 -0.04
N GLU A 301 8.83 1.68 -0.54
CA GLU A 301 8.89 0.23 -0.73
C GLU A 301 9.90 -0.21 -1.80
N ASP A 302 10.10 0.60 -2.85
CA ASP A 302 11.09 0.30 -3.89
C ASP A 302 12.51 0.33 -3.31
N LEU A 303 12.79 1.28 -2.40
CA LEU A 303 14.09 1.41 -1.75
C LEU A 303 14.46 0.22 -0.87
N LEU A 304 13.47 -0.54 -0.37
CA LEU A 304 13.74 -1.77 0.38
C LEU A 304 14.40 -2.84 -0.51
N SER A 305 14.26 -2.76 -1.83
CA SER A 305 14.94 -3.68 -2.75
C SER A 305 16.37 -3.25 -3.11
N LEU A 306 16.77 -2.03 -2.75
CA LEU A 306 18.10 -1.49 -3.03
C LEU A 306 19.14 -2.06 -2.04
N THR A 307 19.86 -3.10 -2.45
CA THR A 307 20.93 -3.71 -1.63
C THR A 307 22.34 -3.28 -2.03
N VAL A 308 22.51 -2.84 -3.27
CA VAL A 308 23.78 -2.43 -3.87
C VAL A 308 23.55 -1.16 -4.67
N LEU A 309 24.34 -0.13 -4.40
CA LEU A 309 24.36 1.10 -5.19
C LEU A 309 25.79 1.44 -5.60
N VAL A 310 26.06 1.41 -6.91
CA VAL A 310 27.36 1.81 -7.49
C VAL A 310 27.15 3.06 -8.32
N ALA A 311 27.70 4.17 -7.86
CA ALA A 311 27.51 5.50 -8.42
C ALA A 311 28.82 6.28 -8.48
N PHE A 312 29.87 5.69 -9.06
CA PHE A 312 31.19 6.28 -9.25
C PHE A 312 31.16 7.48 -10.20
N GLU A 313 31.87 8.57 -9.85
CA GLU A 313 32.16 9.71 -10.73
C GLU A 313 30.92 10.34 -11.39
N ARG A 314 29.88 10.57 -10.60
CA ARG A 314 28.62 11.15 -11.08
C ARG A 314 28.40 12.60 -10.67
N GLY A 315 29.29 13.16 -9.85
CA GLY A 315 29.12 14.50 -9.28
C GLY A 315 28.02 14.59 -8.21
N ILE A 316 27.66 13.46 -7.59
CA ILE A 316 26.67 13.39 -6.51
C ILE A 316 27.18 14.18 -5.30
N SER A 317 26.34 15.02 -4.73
CA SER A 317 26.71 15.87 -3.58
C SER A 317 25.76 15.75 -2.40
N ASP A 318 24.51 15.34 -2.65
CA ASP A 318 23.45 15.25 -1.65
C ASP A 318 22.88 13.83 -1.65
N LEU A 319 22.89 13.19 -0.47
CA LEU A 319 22.48 11.80 -0.27
C LEU A 319 21.01 11.65 0.16
N ARG A 320 20.28 12.76 0.32
CA ARG A 320 18.86 12.73 0.67
C ARG A 320 18.05 11.96 -0.36
N GLY A 321 17.13 11.14 0.13
CA GLY A 321 16.37 10.14 -0.61
C GLY A 321 16.87 8.71 -0.37
N LEU A 322 18.05 8.51 0.23
CA LEU A 322 18.55 7.16 0.58
C LEU A 322 18.11 6.68 1.97
N GLU A 323 17.51 7.53 2.81
CA GLU A 323 17.17 7.22 4.21
C GLU A 323 16.28 5.96 4.34
N GLY A 324 15.44 5.70 3.33
CA GLY A 324 14.55 4.54 3.27
C GLY A 324 15.18 3.26 2.69
N ALA A 325 16.44 3.28 2.25
CA ALA A 325 17.12 2.13 1.67
C ALA A 325 17.62 1.16 2.76
N LEU A 326 16.70 0.65 3.57
CA LEU A 326 16.99 -0.09 4.81
C LEU A 326 17.68 -1.45 4.61
N ASN A 327 17.86 -1.90 3.37
CA ASN A 327 18.60 -3.11 3.02
C ASN A 327 19.89 -2.82 2.23
N LEU A 328 20.28 -1.54 2.12
CA LEU A 328 21.50 -1.13 1.42
C LEU A 328 22.74 -1.55 2.21
N ASP A 329 23.46 -2.51 1.65
CA ASP A 329 24.64 -3.13 2.25
C ASP A 329 25.94 -2.60 1.62
N PHE A 330 25.91 -2.41 0.30
CA PHE A 330 27.05 -2.00 -0.50
C PHE A 330 26.78 -0.63 -1.16
N LEU A 331 27.57 0.39 -0.79
CA LEU A 331 27.46 1.74 -1.33
C LEU A 331 28.81 2.26 -1.84
N ASN A 332 28.95 2.40 -3.15
CA ASN A 332 30.13 3.02 -3.75
C ASN A 332 29.78 4.37 -4.38
N LEU A 333 30.33 5.43 -3.77
CA LEU A 333 30.24 6.83 -4.16
C LEU A 333 31.63 7.44 -4.39
N ASN A 334 32.64 6.63 -4.74
CA ASN A 334 33.97 7.12 -5.09
C ASN A 334 33.91 8.18 -6.20
N LEU A 335 34.78 9.18 -6.11
CA LEU A 335 34.94 10.34 -7.00
C LEU A 335 33.66 11.17 -7.17
N ASN A 336 32.93 11.39 -6.07
CA ASN A 336 31.79 12.31 -6.05
C ASN A 336 32.10 13.56 -5.21
N LEU A 337 31.08 14.36 -4.92
CA LEU A 337 31.16 15.63 -4.21
C LEU A 337 30.46 15.58 -2.85
N VAL A 338 30.34 14.37 -2.27
CA VAL A 338 29.65 14.12 -1.00
C VAL A 338 30.41 14.81 0.14
N GLN A 339 29.67 15.60 0.92
CA GLN A 339 30.21 16.34 2.07
C GLN A 339 29.59 15.91 3.40
N ASP A 340 28.35 15.41 3.37
CA ASP A 340 27.55 15.08 4.55
C ASP A 340 26.99 13.66 4.42
N LEU A 341 27.23 12.85 5.44
CA LEU A 341 26.75 11.46 5.51
C LEU A 341 25.45 11.30 6.29
N THR A 342 24.88 12.38 6.84
CA THR A 342 23.64 12.33 7.65
C THR A 342 22.52 11.46 7.05
N PRO A 343 22.23 11.51 5.73
CA PRO A 343 21.16 10.70 5.14
C PRO A 343 21.37 9.17 5.20
N ILE A 344 22.60 8.71 5.46
CA ILE A 344 22.94 7.28 5.41
C ILE A 344 23.36 6.70 6.77
N LEU A 345 23.38 7.49 7.86
CA LEU A 345 23.94 7.05 9.15
C LEU A 345 23.15 5.92 9.83
N GLU A 346 21.86 5.80 9.53
CA GLU A 346 20.97 4.75 10.06
C GLU A 346 20.90 3.50 9.15
N LEU A 347 21.58 3.53 8.00
CA LEU A 347 21.56 2.42 7.04
C LEU A 347 22.54 1.31 7.46
N PRO A 348 22.23 0.03 7.21
CA PRO A 348 23.07 -1.10 7.59
C PRO A 348 24.23 -1.36 6.61
N ILE A 349 24.94 -0.30 6.21
CA ILE A 349 26.01 -0.38 5.21
C ILE A 349 27.22 -1.11 5.81
N THR A 350 27.70 -2.14 5.11
CA THR A 350 28.91 -2.89 5.49
C THR A 350 30.11 -2.56 4.59
N SER A 351 29.86 -2.10 3.36
CA SER A 351 30.91 -1.66 2.43
C SER A 351 30.62 -0.26 1.90
N LEU A 352 31.51 0.69 2.22
CA LEU A 352 31.37 2.10 1.87
C LEU A 352 32.59 2.64 1.12
N GLY A 353 32.37 3.09 -0.12
CA GLY A 353 33.35 3.80 -0.94
C GLY A 353 33.05 5.30 -1.02
N LEU A 354 33.98 6.12 -0.55
CA LEU A 354 33.95 7.59 -0.58
C LEU A 354 35.29 8.18 -1.05
N PHE A 355 36.14 7.40 -1.72
CA PHE A 355 37.44 7.87 -2.21
C PHE A 355 37.28 9.13 -3.05
N GLY A 356 38.03 10.19 -2.75
CA GLY A 356 37.99 11.46 -3.48
C GLY A 356 36.72 12.28 -3.25
N SER A 357 35.86 11.91 -2.29
CA SER A 357 34.71 12.72 -1.89
C SER A 357 35.09 13.67 -0.75
N PRO A 358 34.90 15.00 -0.89
CA PRO A 358 35.42 15.99 0.05
C PRO A 358 34.57 16.09 1.34
N LEU A 359 34.62 15.08 2.21
CA LEU A 359 33.85 15.06 3.45
C LEU A 359 34.16 16.28 4.32
N SER A 360 33.10 17.00 4.75
CA SER A 360 33.26 18.13 5.67
C SER A 360 33.65 17.67 7.07
N ASP A 361 33.12 16.51 7.49
CA ASP A 361 33.43 15.86 8.76
C ASP A 361 33.59 14.34 8.58
N PRO A 362 34.81 13.85 8.34
CA PRO A 362 35.07 12.41 8.23
C PRO A 362 34.69 11.61 9.49
N SER A 363 34.52 12.24 10.65
CA SER A 363 34.18 11.53 11.89
C SER A 363 32.76 10.96 11.92
N GLN A 364 31.86 11.43 11.03
CA GLN A 364 30.52 10.86 10.85
C GLN A 364 30.56 9.36 10.56
N VAL A 365 31.63 8.86 9.92
CA VAL A 365 31.83 7.45 9.60
C VAL A 365 31.82 6.55 10.84
N SER A 366 32.18 7.06 12.03
CA SER A 366 32.12 6.28 13.28
C SER A 366 30.74 5.78 13.67
N GLN A 367 29.67 6.37 13.12
CA GLN A 367 28.29 5.97 13.39
C GLN A 367 27.88 4.74 12.58
N LEU A 368 28.57 4.47 11.45
CA LEU A 368 28.35 3.31 10.60
C LEU A 368 29.08 2.08 11.18
N THR A 369 28.64 1.63 12.35
CA THR A 369 29.34 0.61 13.16
C THR A 369 29.38 -0.80 12.55
N SER A 370 28.62 -1.05 11.48
CA SER A 370 28.60 -2.34 10.76
C SER A 370 29.63 -2.43 9.62
N LEU A 371 30.47 -1.40 9.43
CA LEU A 371 31.45 -1.38 8.36
C LEU A 371 32.50 -2.49 8.50
N VAL A 372 32.64 -3.25 7.42
CA VAL A 372 33.70 -4.25 7.19
C VAL A 372 34.70 -3.72 6.16
N GLU A 373 34.22 -2.94 5.20
CA GLU A 373 35.02 -2.31 4.15
C GLU A 373 34.76 -0.81 4.09
N LEU A 374 35.85 -0.04 4.10
CA LEU A 374 35.80 1.41 4.06
C LEU A 374 36.90 1.98 3.18
N ASN A 375 36.52 2.82 2.21
CA ASN A 375 37.46 3.65 1.47
C ASN A 375 37.13 5.13 1.66
N ILE A 376 37.95 5.84 2.42
CA ILE A 376 37.88 7.29 2.65
C ILE A 376 39.19 7.97 2.25
N GLY A 377 39.89 7.42 1.26
CA GLY A 377 41.08 8.07 0.70
C GLY A 377 40.74 9.39 0.02
N SER A 378 41.64 10.37 0.08
CA SER A 378 41.47 11.70 -0.51
C SER A 378 40.16 12.40 -0.14
N THR A 379 39.67 12.17 1.09
CA THR A 379 38.48 12.83 1.64
C THR A 379 38.81 14.12 2.39
N GLY A 380 40.10 14.37 2.66
CA GLY A 380 40.55 15.50 3.48
C GLY A 380 40.70 15.16 4.96
N ALA A 381 40.66 13.88 5.32
CA ALA A 381 40.89 13.45 6.69
C ALA A 381 42.32 13.79 7.15
N THR A 382 42.44 14.51 8.26
CA THR A 382 43.73 14.82 8.91
C THR A 382 43.99 13.97 10.15
N SER A 383 42.97 13.26 10.61
CA SER A 383 43.04 12.28 11.70
C SER A 383 42.03 11.17 11.46
N ILE A 384 42.27 10.00 12.08
CA ILE A 384 41.45 8.79 11.94
C ILE A 384 41.04 8.20 13.30
N GLY A 385 41.03 9.00 14.37
CA GLY A 385 40.66 8.54 15.72
C GLY A 385 39.24 7.97 15.79
N PHE A 386 38.35 8.39 14.89
CA PHE A 386 36.99 7.88 14.77
C PHE A 386 36.91 6.43 14.27
N LEU A 387 38.00 5.85 13.74
CA LEU A 387 38.03 4.45 13.29
C LEU A 387 38.16 3.47 14.46
N GLU A 388 38.57 3.90 15.66
CA GLU A 388 38.75 3.01 16.83
C GLU A 388 37.46 2.27 17.21
N SER A 389 36.29 2.82 16.88
CA SER A 389 34.99 2.21 17.15
C SER A 389 34.55 1.20 16.10
N LEU A 390 35.25 1.07 14.97
CA LEU A 390 34.87 0.24 13.84
C LEU A 390 35.62 -1.10 13.85
N ALA A 391 35.43 -1.87 14.93
CA ALA A 391 36.21 -3.08 15.22
C ALA A 391 36.05 -4.23 14.19
N GLU A 392 34.99 -4.19 13.38
CA GLU A 392 34.71 -5.19 12.33
C GLU A 392 35.42 -4.90 11.00
N LEU A 393 36.16 -3.78 10.89
CA LEU A 393 36.89 -3.42 9.68
C LEU A 393 37.93 -4.49 9.31
N GLN A 394 37.85 -4.93 8.06
CA GLN A 394 38.79 -5.87 7.45
C GLN A 394 39.54 -5.23 6.28
N LEU A 395 38.89 -4.32 5.55
CA LEU A 395 39.47 -3.65 4.38
C LEU A 395 39.40 -2.15 4.55
N LEU A 396 40.56 -1.48 4.64
CA LEU A 396 40.63 -0.05 4.90
C LEU A 396 41.51 0.69 3.88
N GLY A 397 40.92 1.68 3.22
CA GLY A 397 41.61 2.66 2.38
C GLY A 397 41.52 4.06 2.96
N VAL A 398 42.66 4.65 3.30
CA VAL A 398 42.79 6.04 3.78
C VAL A 398 43.88 6.81 3.01
N ALA A 399 44.20 6.35 1.80
CA ALA A 399 45.28 6.89 0.99
C ALA A 399 45.02 8.34 0.52
N GLY A 400 46.07 9.10 0.26
CA GLY A 400 45.94 10.45 -0.33
C GLY A 400 45.32 11.47 0.63
N ASN A 401 45.54 11.30 1.92
CA ASN A 401 45.16 12.22 2.99
C ASN A 401 46.43 12.87 3.57
N ASP A 402 46.32 13.67 4.64
CA ASP A 402 47.48 14.27 5.31
C ASP A 402 47.76 13.60 6.67
N LEU A 403 47.59 12.27 6.76
CA LEU A 403 47.72 11.52 8.01
C LEU A 403 49.16 11.37 8.46
N VAL A 404 49.41 11.57 9.75
CA VAL A 404 50.72 11.36 10.40
C VAL A 404 50.66 10.22 11.42
N ASP A 405 49.55 10.14 12.17
CA ASP A 405 49.38 9.22 13.29
C ASP A 405 48.46 8.04 12.93
N LEU A 406 48.96 6.83 13.09
CA LEU A 406 48.25 5.58 12.87
C LEU A 406 47.84 4.88 14.17
N ALA A 407 48.08 5.48 15.35
CA ALA A 407 47.71 4.88 16.65
C ALA A 407 46.26 4.35 16.72
N PRO A 408 45.25 5.04 16.12
CA PRO A 408 43.88 4.54 16.07
C PRO A 408 43.69 3.16 15.43
N LEU A 409 44.63 2.72 14.57
CA LEU A 409 44.54 1.43 13.88
C LEU A 409 44.98 0.24 14.76
N SER A 410 45.67 0.49 15.87
CA SER A 410 46.31 -0.56 16.67
C SER A 410 45.35 -1.61 17.24
N GLY A 411 44.07 -1.26 17.43
CA GLY A 411 43.02 -2.18 17.90
C GLY A 411 42.25 -2.90 16.81
N LEU A 412 42.51 -2.61 15.53
CA LEU A 412 41.78 -3.17 14.39
C LEU A 412 42.42 -4.49 13.91
N GLU A 413 42.59 -5.45 14.82
CA GLU A 413 43.28 -6.73 14.60
C GLU A 413 42.65 -7.60 13.49
N GLY A 414 41.41 -7.27 13.08
CA GLY A 414 40.70 -7.90 11.97
C GLY A 414 41.17 -7.45 10.57
N LEU A 415 41.99 -6.41 10.46
CA LEU A 415 42.43 -5.87 9.17
C LEU A 415 43.22 -6.90 8.35
N VAL A 416 42.74 -7.12 7.13
CA VAL A 416 43.32 -7.97 6.08
C VAL A 416 43.99 -7.13 5.01
N PHE A 417 43.39 -5.98 4.69
CA PHE A 417 43.94 -5.00 3.75
C PHE A 417 44.00 -3.62 4.39
N LEU A 418 45.15 -2.97 4.21
CA LEU A 418 45.34 -1.59 4.61
C LEU A 418 46.08 -0.80 3.53
N ASN A 419 45.49 0.31 3.09
CA ASN A 419 46.14 1.28 2.23
C ASN A 419 46.22 2.65 2.89
N VAL A 420 47.43 3.04 3.30
CA VAL A 420 47.79 4.35 3.87
C VAL A 420 48.73 5.13 2.95
N ALA A 421 48.80 4.79 1.66
CA ALA A 421 49.69 5.45 0.71
C ALA A 421 49.38 6.95 0.56
N ASP A 422 50.33 7.74 0.07
CA ASP A 422 50.19 9.20 -0.12
C ASP A 422 49.72 9.91 1.16
N ASN A 423 50.43 9.71 2.25
CA ASN A 423 50.21 10.38 3.54
C ASN A 423 51.54 10.95 4.06
N LEU A 424 51.61 11.26 5.35
CA LEU A 424 52.80 11.78 6.05
C LEU A 424 53.25 10.83 7.18
N VAL A 425 52.98 9.54 7.03
CA VAL A 425 53.29 8.50 8.02
C VAL A 425 54.79 8.24 8.05
N SER A 426 55.33 8.05 9.26
CA SER A 426 56.73 7.62 9.46
C SER A 426 56.88 6.54 10.52
N ASP A 427 55.97 6.49 11.51
CA ASP A 427 55.93 5.47 12.55
C ASP A 427 54.93 4.37 12.19
N LEU A 428 55.43 3.13 12.07
CA LEU A 428 54.62 1.94 11.80
C LEU A 428 54.32 1.12 13.06
N SER A 429 54.77 1.56 14.24
CA SER A 429 54.54 0.84 15.52
C SER A 429 53.08 0.44 15.75
N PRO A 430 52.06 1.26 15.39
CA PRO A 430 50.66 0.87 15.52
C PRO A 430 50.25 -0.36 14.71
N LEU A 431 50.99 -0.72 13.65
CA LEU A 431 50.65 -1.84 12.78
C LEU A 431 51.19 -3.18 13.29
N ALA A 432 52.06 -3.19 14.30
CA ALA A 432 52.79 -4.39 14.73
C ALA A 432 51.89 -5.55 15.22
N GLY A 433 50.67 -5.24 15.69
CA GLY A 433 49.69 -6.22 16.15
C GLY A 433 48.75 -6.76 15.06
N LEU A 434 48.78 -6.22 13.84
CA LEU A 434 47.80 -6.51 12.79
C LEU A 434 48.13 -7.79 12.02
N SER A 435 48.31 -8.88 12.75
CA SER A 435 48.84 -10.18 12.26
C SER A 435 48.06 -10.84 11.11
N ARG A 436 46.84 -10.38 10.82
CA ARG A 436 45.98 -10.85 9.72
C ARG A 436 46.17 -10.06 8.42
N LEU A 437 47.03 -9.04 8.41
CA LEU A 437 47.30 -8.26 7.21
C LEU A 437 47.94 -9.13 6.13
N VAL A 438 47.25 -9.22 5.00
CA VAL A 438 47.69 -9.91 3.79
C VAL A 438 48.28 -8.91 2.79
N GLN A 439 47.75 -7.70 2.75
CA GLN A 439 48.22 -6.67 1.82
C GLN A 439 48.30 -5.29 2.48
N LEU A 440 49.44 -4.63 2.28
CA LEU A 440 49.76 -3.36 2.91
C LEU A 440 50.34 -2.36 1.89
N GLY A 441 49.64 -1.23 1.73
CA GLY A 441 50.07 -0.07 0.96
C GLY A 441 50.55 1.06 1.86
N LEU A 442 51.82 1.42 1.74
CA LEU A 442 52.54 2.48 2.47
C LEU A 442 53.22 3.49 1.54
N GLY A 443 53.05 3.35 0.23
CA GLY A 443 53.79 4.13 -0.75
C GLY A 443 53.67 5.64 -0.51
N ARG A 444 54.69 6.42 -0.87
CA ARG A 444 54.69 7.89 -0.77
C ARG A 444 54.39 8.39 0.65
N ASN A 445 55.20 7.93 1.59
CA ASN A 445 55.19 8.36 2.98
C ASN A 445 56.63 8.76 3.39
N SER A 446 56.93 8.79 4.68
CA SER A 446 58.27 9.08 5.23
C SER A 446 58.79 7.94 6.11
N VAL A 447 58.45 6.70 5.77
CA VAL A 447 58.85 5.49 6.52
C VAL A 447 60.33 5.20 6.32
N GLN A 448 61.02 4.88 7.41
CA GLN A 448 62.41 4.41 7.43
C GLN A 448 62.54 3.03 8.08
N ASP A 449 61.83 2.82 9.18
CA ASP A 449 61.92 1.60 10.00
C ASP A 449 60.79 0.62 9.66
N LEU A 450 61.17 -0.60 9.27
CA LEU A 450 60.25 -1.69 8.95
C LEU A 450 60.12 -2.72 10.08
N ASN A 451 60.82 -2.55 11.21
CA ASN A 451 60.73 -3.47 12.37
C ASN A 451 59.30 -3.78 12.82
N PRO A 452 58.37 -2.81 12.86
CA PRO A 452 56.99 -3.10 13.21
C PRO A 452 56.30 -4.15 12.32
N LEU A 453 56.77 -4.35 11.08
CA LEU A 453 56.16 -5.30 10.15
C LEU A 453 56.68 -6.74 10.31
N SER A 454 57.74 -6.96 11.09
CA SER A 454 58.41 -8.27 11.21
C SER A 454 57.51 -9.42 11.69
N GLY A 455 56.43 -9.11 12.42
CA GLY A 455 55.46 -10.08 12.92
C GLY A 455 54.26 -10.35 12.00
N LEU A 456 54.16 -9.68 10.85
CA LEU A 456 53.01 -9.79 9.92
C LEU A 456 53.16 -11.00 8.99
N LEU A 457 53.22 -12.19 9.56
CA LEU A 457 53.61 -13.42 8.84
C LEU A 457 52.65 -13.84 7.72
N GLU A 458 51.43 -13.30 7.69
CA GLU A 458 50.43 -13.52 6.62
C GLU A 458 50.58 -12.54 5.45
N LEU A 459 51.51 -11.57 5.51
CA LEU A 459 51.67 -10.54 4.49
C LEU A 459 52.19 -11.14 3.18
N GLU A 460 51.34 -11.10 2.15
CA GLU A 460 51.66 -11.55 0.79
C GLU A 460 52.07 -10.39 -0.12
N ALA A 461 51.61 -9.16 0.13
CA ALA A 461 51.91 -8.00 -0.69
C ALA A 461 52.27 -6.75 0.12
N LEU A 462 53.44 -6.17 -0.16
CA LEU A 462 53.91 -4.92 0.44
C LEU A 462 54.27 -3.89 -0.65
N PHE A 463 53.57 -2.76 -0.62
CA PHE A 463 53.83 -1.60 -1.48
C PHE A 463 54.34 -0.43 -0.63
N ALA A 464 55.64 -0.19 -0.65
CA ALA A 464 56.31 0.85 0.15
C ALA A 464 57.24 1.70 -0.73
N ASP A 465 56.82 1.97 -1.96
CA ASP A 465 57.56 2.86 -2.87
C ASP A 465 57.64 4.30 -2.33
N SER A 466 58.62 5.06 -2.81
CA SER A 466 58.79 6.49 -2.52
C SER A 466 58.78 6.79 -1.01
N ASN A 467 59.58 6.05 -0.24
CA ASN A 467 59.80 6.24 1.19
C ASN A 467 61.28 6.54 1.44
N LEU A 468 61.76 6.33 2.67
CA LEU A 468 63.13 6.57 3.10
C LEU A 468 63.78 5.27 3.63
N ILE A 469 63.34 4.11 3.14
CA ILE A 469 63.78 2.80 3.62
C ILE A 469 65.24 2.53 3.21
N LEU A 470 66.04 2.04 4.14
CA LEU A 470 67.43 1.62 3.90
C LEU A 470 67.63 0.12 4.06
N ASP A 471 66.88 -0.50 4.98
CA ASP A 471 67.11 -1.88 5.43
C ASP A 471 65.85 -2.73 5.27
N LEU A 472 65.99 -3.83 4.53
CA LEU A 472 64.94 -4.83 4.32
C LEU A 472 65.04 -6.01 5.30
N SER A 473 66.08 -6.08 6.12
CA SER A 473 66.30 -7.17 7.08
C SER A 473 65.13 -7.42 8.04
N PRO A 474 64.34 -6.40 8.47
CA PRO A 474 63.18 -6.65 9.33
C PRO A 474 62.09 -7.49 8.66
N LEU A 475 62.07 -7.57 7.33
CA LEU A 475 61.08 -8.34 6.59
C LEU A 475 61.50 -9.81 6.40
N GLN A 476 62.71 -10.22 6.76
CA GLN A 476 63.30 -11.53 6.39
C GLN A 476 62.44 -12.76 6.74
N ASP A 477 61.59 -12.66 7.77
CA ASP A 477 60.74 -13.77 8.23
C ASP A 477 59.36 -13.81 7.52
N LEU A 478 59.06 -12.84 6.64
CA LEU A 478 57.82 -12.76 5.86
C LEU A 478 57.86 -13.72 4.65
N GLY A 479 57.92 -15.02 4.93
CA GLY A 479 58.04 -16.06 3.91
C GLY A 479 56.83 -16.21 2.98
N ALA A 480 55.69 -15.60 3.31
CA ALA A 480 54.48 -15.56 2.48
C ALA A 480 54.52 -14.47 1.40
N LEU A 481 55.54 -13.59 1.40
CA LEU A 481 55.60 -12.45 0.51
C LEU A 481 55.75 -12.88 -0.96
N ARG A 482 54.83 -12.38 -1.79
CA ARG A 482 54.70 -12.66 -3.23
C ARG A 482 54.84 -11.40 -4.08
N ALA A 483 54.53 -10.23 -3.52
CA ALA A 483 54.77 -8.94 -4.16
C ALA A 483 55.49 -7.98 -3.20
N LEU A 484 56.65 -7.48 -3.63
CA LEU A 484 57.41 -6.46 -2.91
C LEU A 484 57.73 -5.28 -3.84
N GLN A 485 57.17 -4.11 -3.53
CA GLN A 485 57.43 -2.86 -4.24
C GLN A 485 58.05 -1.85 -3.29
N VAL A 486 59.33 -1.55 -3.49
CA VAL A 486 60.12 -0.60 -2.68
C VAL A 486 60.91 0.34 -3.58
N ALA A 487 60.34 0.68 -4.74
CA ALA A 487 60.94 1.62 -5.67
C ALA A 487 61.12 3.02 -5.04
N GLY A 488 62.16 3.78 -5.42
CA GLY A 488 62.38 5.15 -4.95
C GLY A 488 62.69 5.25 -3.45
N ASN A 489 63.46 4.30 -2.93
CA ASN A 489 63.96 4.29 -1.55
C ASN A 489 65.49 4.50 -1.54
N LEU A 490 66.14 4.19 -0.42
CA LEU A 490 67.58 4.35 -0.20
C LEU A 490 68.26 3.00 0.08
N ILE A 491 67.73 1.92 -0.49
CA ILE A 491 68.22 0.56 -0.25
C ILE A 491 69.53 0.32 -1.01
N GLU A 492 70.55 -0.16 -0.30
CA GLU A 492 71.84 -0.57 -0.87
C GLU A 492 71.95 -2.11 -0.92
N ASP A 493 71.53 -2.80 0.14
CA ASP A 493 71.64 -4.25 0.28
C ASP A 493 70.33 -4.97 -0.05
N ALA A 494 70.32 -5.69 -1.18
CA ALA A 494 69.22 -6.57 -1.56
C ALA A 494 69.30 -7.97 -0.92
N GLY A 495 70.29 -8.25 -0.07
CA GLY A 495 70.52 -9.52 0.62
C GLY A 495 69.27 -10.14 1.25
N PRO A 496 68.48 -9.38 2.04
CA PRO A 496 67.27 -9.90 2.68
C PRO A 496 66.22 -10.48 1.71
N VAL A 497 66.25 -10.08 0.43
CA VAL A 497 65.29 -10.55 -0.58
C VAL A 497 65.44 -12.06 -0.85
N GLU A 498 66.60 -12.67 -0.55
CA GLU A 498 66.79 -14.14 -0.66
C GLU A 498 65.79 -14.94 0.16
N ALA A 499 65.22 -14.36 1.24
CA ALA A 499 64.27 -15.02 2.10
C ALA A 499 62.87 -15.18 1.47
N PHE A 500 62.52 -14.35 0.49
CA PHE A 500 61.17 -14.30 -0.12
C PHE A 500 61.03 -15.31 -1.26
N THR A 501 61.12 -16.60 -0.94
CA THR A 501 61.14 -17.67 -1.96
C THR A 501 59.85 -17.79 -2.79
N GLN A 502 58.74 -17.20 -2.35
CA GLN A 502 57.46 -17.14 -3.07
C GLN A 502 57.30 -15.86 -3.91
N LEU A 503 58.32 -15.02 -4.00
CA LEU A 503 58.22 -13.73 -4.65
C LEU A 503 58.01 -13.87 -6.16
N GLU A 504 56.90 -13.30 -6.63
CA GLU A 504 56.47 -13.26 -8.04
C GLU A 504 56.77 -11.88 -8.65
N LEU A 505 56.58 -10.82 -7.87
CA LEU A 505 56.81 -9.44 -8.30
C LEU A 505 57.77 -8.72 -7.35
N LEU A 506 58.84 -8.17 -7.92
CA LEU A 506 59.86 -7.41 -7.18
C LEU A 506 60.18 -6.10 -7.87
N GLY A 507 59.90 -4.99 -7.20
CA GLY A 507 60.27 -3.65 -7.65
C GLY A 507 61.25 -2.97 -6.71
N LEU A 508 62.45 -2.73 -7.24
CA LEU A 508 63.59 -2.08 -6.58
C LEU A 508 64.08 -0.86 -7.38
N ASN A 509 63.27 -0.33 -8.30
CA ASN A 509 63.64 0.82 -9.12
C ASN A 509 64.13 2.02 -8.28
N GLY A 510 65.10 2.78 -8.75
CA GLY A 510 65.53 4.04 -8.13
C GLY A 510 66.06 3.87 -6.71
N ASN A 511 66.78 2.78 -6.45
CA ASN A 511 67.52 2.53 -5.21
C ASN A 511 69.05 2.66 -5.47
N GLN A 512 69.87 2.19 -4.54
CA GLN A 512 71.33 2.27 -4.58
C GLN A 512 71.99 0.89 -4.67
N ILE A 513 71.29 -0.09 -5.23
CA ILE A 513 71.74 -1.48 -5.30
C ILE A 513 72.81 -1.62 -6.40
N ASP A 514 73.91 -2.31 -6.12
CA ASP A 514 74.99 -2.60 -7.08
C ASP A 514 75.11 -4.09 -7.44
N HIS A 515 74.47 -4.95 -6.66
CA HIS A 515 74.56 -6.40 -6.78
C HIS A 515 73.19 -7.08 -6.66
N VAL A 516 72.94 -8.02 -7.57
CA VAL A 516 71.68 -8.79 -7.67
C VAL A 516 71.86 -10.27 -7.38
N GLY A 517 72.95 -10.64 -6.68
CA GLY A 517 73.20 -12.01 -6.21
C GLY A 517 71.99 -12.68 -5.54
N PRO A 518 71.28 -11.96 -4.65
CA PRO A 518 70.07 -12.45 -3.97
C PRO A 518 68.98 -13.01 -4.87
N LEU A 519 68.84 -12.48 -6.10
CA LEU A 519 67.76 -12.90 -6.99
C LEU A 519 68.00 -14.26 -7.64
N ARG A 520 69.19 -14.87 -7.49
CA ARG A 520 69.56 -16.10 -8.19
C ARG A 520 68.62 -17.29 -7.95
N ASN A 521 68.09 -17.42 -6.74
CA ASN A 521 67.31 -18.61 -6.34
C ASN A 521 65.81 -18.30 -6.15
N LEU A 522 65.35 -17.11 -6.53
CA LEU A 522 63.95 -16.72 -6.44
C LEU A 522 63.22 -17.21 -7.70
N LEU A 523 62.86 -18.50 -7.69
CA LEU A 523 62.41 -19.21 -8.87
C LEU A 523 60.96 -18.88 -9.30
N GLN A 524 60.21 -18.16 -8.47
CA GLN A 524 58.83 -17.73 -8.76
C GLN A 524 58.75 -16.34 -9.40
N LEU A 525 59.87 -15.65 -9.58
CA LEU A 525 59.87 -14.29 -10.13
C LEU A 525 59.31 -14.27 -11.56
N GLU A 526 58.29 -13.44 -11.76
CA GLU A 526 57.69 -13.16 -13.07
C GLU A 526 57.99 -11.73 -13.53
N SER A 527 58.11 -10.78 -12.59
CA SER A 527 58.35 -9.36 -12.89
C SER A 527 59.38 -8.76 -11.95
N VAL A 528 60.51 -8.33 -12.52
CA VAL A 528 61.66 -7.79 -11.80
C VAL A 528 62.00 -6.39 -12.32
N PHE A 529 61.85 -5.38 -11.48
CA PHE A 529 62.14 -3.99 -11.83
C PHE A 529 63.34 -3.49 -11.03
N LEU A 530 64.44 -3.21 -11.71
CA LEU A 530 65.74 -2.82 -11.15
C LEU A 530 66.25 -1.49 -11.76
N ALA A 531 65.40 -0.75 -12.47
CA ALA A 531 65.81 0.43 -13.21
C ALA A 531 66.36 1.53 -12.29
N GLY A 532 67.37 2.27 -12.74
CA GLY A 532 67.95 3.40 -11.99
C GLY A 532 68.68 3.00 -10.71
N ASN A 533 69.36 1.85 -10.71
CA ASN A 533 70.28 1.40 -9.66
C ASN A 533 71.75 1.51 -10.12
N SER A 534 72.68 0.96 -9.35
CA SER A 534 74.12 0.93 -9.64
C SER A 534 74.61 -0.45 -10.11
N ILE A 535 73.73 -1.27 -10.70
CA ILE A 535 74.02 -2.67 -11.06
C ILE A 535 74.97 -2.73 -12.27
N THR A 536 75.98 -3.60 -12.18
CA THR A 536 76.97 -3.80 -13.26
C THR A 536 76.95 -5.21 -13.86
N ASP A 537 76.52 -6.21 -13.08
CA ASP A 537 76.52 -7.64 -13.43
C ASP A 537 75.10 -8.23 -13.35
N LEU A 538 74.68 -8.93 -14.41
CA LEU A 538 73.39 -9.61 -14.51
C LEU A 538 73.52 -11.13 -14.47
N GLY A 539 74.73 -11.67 -14.28
CA GLY A 539 74.99 -13.10 -14.12
C GLY A 539 74.05 -13.81 -13.15
N PRO A 540 73.70 -13.24 -11.98
CA PRO A 540 72.70 -13.82 -11.07
C PRO A 540 71.31 -14.01 -11.69
N LEU A 541 70.84 -13.06 -12.51
CA LEU A 541 69.54 -13.17 -13.20
C LEU A 541 69.59 -14.24 -14.30
N VAL A 542 70.70 -14.33 -15.04
CA VAL A 542 70.90 -15.42 -16.02
C VAL A 542 70.90 -16.78 -15.32
N ALA A 543 71.51 -16.87 -14.14
CA ALA A 543 71.58 -18.08 -13.34
C ALA A 543 70.27 -18.45 -12.64
N ASN A 544 69.31 -17.52 -12.55
CA ASN A 544 67.97 -17.81 -12.04
C ASN A 544 67.22 -18.65 -13.07
N SER A 545 66.97 -19.93 -12.76
CA SER A 545 66.29 -20.86 -13.66
C SER A 545 64.78 -20.68 -13.73
N GLY A 546 64.18 -19.83 -12.88
CA GLY A 546 62.77 -19.48 -12.90
C GLY A 546 62.41 -18.55 -14.07
N LEU A 547 63.21 -17.51 -14.31
CA LEU A 547 62.93 -16.47 -15.32
C LEU A 547 62.83 -17.02 -16.77
N GLY A 548 61.65 -17.08 -17.36
CA GLY A 548 61.38 -17.71 -18.63
C GLY A 548 60.52 -16.87 -19.58
N ASP A 549 59.76 -17.58 -20.41
CA ASP A 549 58.91 -16.99 -21.44
C ASP A 549 57.72 -16.24 -20.82
N GLY A 550 57.58 -14.96 -21.14
CA GLY A 550 56.51 -14.10 -20.62
C GLY A 550 56.92 -13.21 -19.44
N ASP A 551 58.06 -13.49 -18.81
CA ASP A 551 58.56 -12.72 -17.66
C ASP A 551 59.17 -11.39 -18.09
N LEU A 552 59.23 -10.44 -17.15
CA LEU A 552 59.70 -9.09 -17.39
C LEU A 552 60.89 -8.75 -16.47
N VAL A 553 61.96 -8.22 -17.07
CA VAL A 553 63.12 -7.69 -16.35
C VAL A 553 63.43 -6.28 -16.85
N ASP A 554 63.29 -5.27 -15.99
CA ASP A 554 63.69 -3.90 -16.30
C ASP A 554 65.01 -3.53 -15.61
N VAL A 555 66.04 -3.25 -16.41
CA VAL A 555 67.39 -2.86 -15.94
C VAL A 555 67.82 -1.51 -16.51
N ARG A 556 66.89 -0.70 -17.01
CA ARG A 556 67.17 0.65 -17.54
C ARG A 556 67.92 1.51 -16.52
N GLY A 557 68.77 2.41 -16.97
CA GLY A 557 69.46 3.37 -16.09
C GLY A 557 70.53 2.76 -15.16
N ASN A 558 70.92 1.49 -15.34
CA ASN A 558 72.03 0.87 -14.63
C ASN A 558 73.36 0.99 -15.40
N PRO A 559 74.51 1.12 -14.71
CA PRO A 559 75.84 1.11 -15.32
C PRO A 559 76.29 -0.31 -15.73
N LEU A 560 75.51 -0.99 -16.57
CA LEU A 560 75.75 -2.38 -16.98
C LEU A 560 77.10 -2.55 -17.69
N GLY A 561 77.84 -3.59 -17.31
CA GLY A 561 79.11 -3.95 -17.95
C GLY A 561 78.93 -4.59 -19.33
N GLU A 562 80.04 -4.76 -20.06
CA GLU A 562 80.03 -5.38 -21.40
C GLU A 562 79.49 -6.82 -21.39
N GLN A 563 79.82 -7.60 -20.36
CA GLN A 563 79.27 -8.95 -20.14
C GLN A 563 77.74 -8.91 -20.04
N ALA A 564 77.20 -8.02 -19.20
CA ALA A 564 75.77 -7.86 -19.01
C ALA A 564 75.06 -7.50 -20.33
N LEU A 565 75.59 -6.51 -21.05
CA LEU A 565 74.99 -6.00 -22.28
C LEU A 565 75.09 -6.97 -23.47
N CYS A 566 76.23 -7.66 -23.62
CA CYS A 566 76.55 -8.43 -24.83
C CYS A 566 76.28 -9.93 -24.70
N LEU A 567 76.16 -10.46 -23.48
CA LEU A 567 75.97 -11.90 -23.25
C LEU A 567 74.75 -12.19 -22.36
N ASP A 568 74.64 -11.51 -21.21
CA ASP A 568 73.61 -11.85 -20.23
C ASP A 568 72.20 -11.44 -20.69
N ILE A 569 72.03 -10.22 -21.22
CA ILE A 569 70.75 -9.77 -21.78
C ILE A 569 70.30 -10.66 -22.95
N PRO A 570 71.13 -10.94 -23.98
CA PRO A 570 70.76 -11.91 -25.02
C PRO A 570 70.40 -13.29 -24.48
N ALA A 571 71.07 -13.78 -23.43
CA ALA A 571 70.76 -15.07 -22.81
C ALA A 571 69.38 -15.08 -22.14
N LEU A 572 68.99 -13.99 -21.47
CA LEU A 572 67.65 -13.80 -20.90
C LEU A 572 66.59 -13.73 -22.00
N ILE A 573 66.81 -12.91 -23.03
CA ILE A 573 65.88 -12.79 -24.18
C ILE A 573 65.71 -14.12 -24.90
N ALA A 574 66.78 -14.91 -25.06
CA ALA A 574 66.72 -16.24 -25.68
C ALA A 574 65.86 -17.24 -24.88
N ARG A 575 65.61 -16.98 -23.59
CA ARG A 575 64.69 -17.76 -22.74
C ARG A 575 63.24 -17.26 -22.82
N GLY A 576 62.96 -16.21 -23.58
CA GLY A 576 61.63 -15.58 -23.68
C GLY A 576 61.38 -14.46 -22.66
N VAL A 577 62.39 -14.10 -21.86
CA VAL A 577 62.30 -12.98 -20.91
C VAL A 577 62.27 -11.66 -21.68
N GLN A 578 61.31 -10.81 -21.38
CA GLN A 578 61.22 -9.44 -21.89
C GLN A 578 62.17 -8.57 -21.08
N VAL A 579 63.27 -8.11 -21.70
CA VAL A 579 64.28 -7.28 -21.02
C VAL A 579 64.19 -5.83 -21.51
N GLN A 580 63.95 -4.90 -20.58
CA GLN A 580 64.02 -3.47 -20.82
C GLN A 580 65.40 -2.95 -20.42
N VAL A 581 66.10 -2.28 -21.35
CA VAL A 581 67.47 -1.76 -21.14
C VAL A 581 67.66 -0.43 -21.88
N SER A 582 68.48 0.47 -21.32
CA SER A 582 68.71 1.82 -21.87
C SER A 582 69.66 1.85 -23.07
N SER A 583 70.51 0.85 -23.21
CA SER A 583 71.53 0.78 -24.27
C SER A 583 71.81 -0.68 -24.65
N GLY A 584 72.16 -0.90 -25.92
CA GLY A 584 72.58 -2.20 -26.42
C GLY A 584 74.09 -2.44 -26.25
N CYS A 585 74.54 -3.65 -26.62
CA CYS A 585 75.94 -4.04 -26.62
C CYS A 585 76.83 -3.03 -27.41
N PRO A 586 77.89 -2.47 -26.79
CA PRO A 586 78.79 -1.54 -27.47
C PRO A 586 79.43 -2.16 -28.72
N GLY A 587 79.37 -1.46 -29.86
CA GLY A 587 79.99 -1.92 -31.12
C GLY A 587 79.16 -2.91 -31.93
N TYR A 588 77.96 -3.27 -31.49
CA TYR A 588 76.99 -4.09 -32.24
C TYR A 588 75.77 -3.23 -32.64
N SER A 589 75.52 -3.06 -33.95
CA SER A 589 74.37 -2.31 -34.48
C SER A 589 73.14 -3.19 -34.78
N GLY A 590 73.17 -4.46 -34.38
CA GLY A 590 72.12 -5.45 -34.62
C GLY A 590 71.25 -5.67 -33.38
N ALA A 591 69.96 -5.36 -33.53
CA ALA A 591 68.87 -5.51 -32.57
C ALA A 591 69.08 -4.77 -31.24
N ALA A 592 68.69 -3.49 -31.22
CA ALA A 592 68.27 -2.86 -29.98
C ALA A 592 67.16 -3.74 -29.36
N ALA A 593 67.34 -4.12 -28.09
CA ALA A 593 66.23 -4.53 -27.24
C ALA A 593 65.10 -3.51 -27.41
N SER A 594 63.86 -3.97 -27.48
CA SER A 594 62.69 -3.16 -27.84
C SER A 594 62.64 -1.86 -27.05
N GLY A 595 63.14 -0.79 -27.65
CA GLY A 595 63.01 0.56 -27.14
C GLY A 595 61.60 1.04 -27.44
N THR A 596 60.66 0.78 -26.54
CA THR A 596 59.50 1.66 -26.38
C THR A 596 59.97 2.91 -25.64
N GLU A 597 60.69 3.79 -26.36
CA GLU A 597 60.79 5.20 -25.97
C GLU A 597 59.38 5.79 -26.11
N GLY A 598 58.62 5.79 -25.02
CA GLY A 598 57.32 6.47 -24.92
C GLY A 598 56.22 5.61 -24.31
N ALA A 599 56.23 5.48 -22.98
CA ALA A 599 55.05 5.37 -22.08
C ALA A 599 55.45 4.79 -20.70
N ASP A 600 56.45 3.90 -20.64
CA ASP A 600 56.69 3.06 -19.45
C ASP A 600 57.83 3.56 -18.53
N SER A 601 58.27 4.82 -18.64
CA SER A 601 59.27 5.39 -17.71
C SER A 601 58.68 5.75 -16.34
N HIS A 602 57.35 5.70 -16.23
CA HIS A 602 56.58 5.93 -15.02
C HIS A 602 55.41 4.93 -14.97
N LEU A 603 55.70 3.63 -14.87
CA LEU A 603 54.70 2.74 -14.29
C LEU A 603 54.55 3.18 -12.82
N GLY A 604 53.70 4.17 -12.58
CA GLY A 604 53.09 4.40 -11.28
C GLY A 604 52.24 3.18 -10.89
N ALA A 605 51.67 3.21 -9.69
CA ALA A 605 50.86 2.13 -9.11
C ALA A 605 49.92 1.43 -10.13
N THR A 606 49.28 2.20 -11.03
CA THR A 606 48.31 1.72 -12.03
C THR A 606 48.85 0.77 -13.10
N GLY A 607 50.13 0.86 -13.48
CA GLY A 607 50.72 -0.02 -14.49
C GLY A 607 51.11 -1.39 -13.93
N LEU A 608 51.45 -1.42 -12.64
CA LEU A 608 51.95 -2.59 -11.92
C LEU A 608 50.81 -3.48 -11.38
N GLU A 609 49.63 -2.92 -11.14
CA GLU A 609 48.42 -3.66 -10.72
C GLU A 609 48.02 -4.75 -11.73
N SER A 610 48.19 -4.48 -13.03
CA SER A 610 47.94 -5.46 -14.10
C SER A 610 48.91 -6.66 -14.08
N ARG A 611 50.01 -6.54 -13.34
CA ARG A 611 51.05 -7.56 -13.14
C ARG A 611 51.04 -8.15 -11.74
N LEU A 612 50.11 -7.75 -10.87
CA LEU A 612 49.94 -8.42 -9.59
C LEU A 612 49.48 -9.86 -9.81
N PRO A 613 49.94 -10.80 -8.98
CA PRO A 613 49.39 -12.14 -8.92
C PRO A 613 47.88 -12.09 -8.83
N ALA A 614 47.16 -12.89 -9.62
CA ALA A 614 45.70 -12.80 -9.70
C ALA A 614 45.00 -12.98 -8.33
N SER A 615 45.60 -13.76 -7.44
CA SER A 615 45.15 -13.96 -6.06
C SER A 615 45.35 -12.76 -5.14
N LEU A 616 46.20 -11.80 -5.52
CA LEU A 616 46.48 -10.56 -4.78
C LEU A 616 45.73 -9.36 -5.38
N ARG A 617 44.89 -9.60 -6.40
CA ARG A 617 43.98 -8.58 -6.92
C ARG A 617 42.70 -8.61 -6.10
N LEU A 618 42.56 -7.68 -5.16
CA LEU A 618 41.33 -7.42 -4.42
C LEU A 618 40.15 -7.08 -5.34
N GLY A 619 38.93 -7.45 -4.95
CA GLY A 619 37.76 -7.40 -5.83
C GLY A 619 36.78 -6.23 -5.62
N THR A 620 37.08 -5.20 -4.82
CA THR A 620 36.00 -4.41 -4.16
C THR A 620 36.15 -2.88 -4.17
N PHE A 621 36.66 -2.26 -5.25
CA PHE A 621 36.80 -0.78 -5.39
C PHE A 621 37.87 -0.10 -4.52
N LEU A 622 38.53 -0.80 -3.60
CA LEU A 622 39.79 -0.35 -2.98
C LEU A 622 40.98 -0.39 -3.95
N GLN A 623 40.80 -0.91 -5.16
CA GLN A 623 41.82 -0.93 -6.21
C GLN A 623 41.85 0.34 -7.07
N ASP A 624 40.72 1.04 -7.21
CA ASP A 624 40.63 2.24 -8.06
C ASP A 624 41.11 3.52 -7.34
N SER A 625 41.56 3.41 -6.07
CA SER A 625 42.08 4.53 -5.27
C SER A 625 43.50 4.92 -5.67
N VAL A 626 43.66 5.42 -6.89
CA VAL A 626 44.85 6.14 -7.34
C VAL A 626 44.67 7.58 -6.91
N SER A 627 45.50 8.07 -5.98
CA SER A 627 45.37 9.44 -5.46
C SER A 627 45.35 10.47 -6.61
N PRO A 628 44.54 11.55 -6.51
CA PRO A 628 44.59 12.65 -7.48
C PRO A 628 45.99 13.27 -7.61
N ARG A 629 46.79 13.26 -6.52
CA ARG A 629 48.21 13.66 -6.56
C ARG A 629 49.06 12.71 -7.42
N THR A 630 48.71 11.42 -7.47
CA THR A 630 49.31 10.45 -8.39
C THR A 630 48.86 10.66 -9.84
N LEU A 631 47.61 11.05 -10.09
CA LEU A 631 47.12 11.42 -11.43
C LEU A 631 47.76 12.73 -11.95
N ASP A 632 47.91 13.75 -11.10
CA ASP A 632 48.53 15.04 -11.43
C ASP A 632 50.04 14.93 -11.75
N LEU A 633 50.78 14.07 -11.03
CA LEU A 633 52.19 13.79 -11.31
C LEU A 633 52.41 12.90 -12.53
N LEU A 634 51.42 12.12 -12.94
CA LEU A 634 51.41 11.29 -14.15
C LEU A 634 50.99 12.07 -15.41
N GLY A 635 50.63 13.35 -15.28
CA GLY A 635 50.19 14.18 -16.41
C GLY A 635 48.83 13.75 -16.99
N ILE A 636 48.02 13.04 -16.21
CA ILE A 636 46.66 12.66 -16.57
C ILE A 636 45.73 13.62 -15.82
N SER A 637 45.37 14.74 -16.46
CA SER A 637 44.21 15.53 -16.04
C SER A 637 42.91 14.83 -16.44
N PRO A 638 41.79 15.10 -15.75
CA PRO A 638 40.47 14.55 -16.10
C PRO A 638 40.07 14.83 -17.55
#